data_AF-A0A6I3MUW8-F1
#
_entry.id   AF-A0A6I3MUW8-F1
#
_cell.length_a   1.000
_cell.length_b   1.000
_cell.length_c   1.000
_cell.angle_alpha   90.00
_cell.angle_beta   90.00
_cell.angle_gamma   90.00
#
_symmetry.space_group_name_H-M   'P 1'
#
loop_
_entity.id
_entity.type
_entity.pdbx_description
1 polymer ?
#
loop_
_entity_poly.entity_id
_entity_poly.type
_entity_poly.pdbx_seq_one_letter_code
_entity_poly.pdbx_strand_id
1 'polypeptide(L)'
;MKITQKLILFTGLLISSQTFYAQQAALYNDNKDIILKKEKVINEQQKLEKEQKDLKETNKRLEKEQKDLKKAQKDVDNRKEKIDKAQKNVEKTKKEIAKKQEKSEKLKKEITKNKLSEEKLQKAQIKAKQEELETLKLQSKLTQQEKDLDKALKAK
;
A
#
# COMPACT_ATOMS: atom_id res chain seq x y z
N MET A 1 67.75 17.59 72.06
CA MET A 1 66.41 16.98 71.87
C MET A 1 66.47 15.54 72.36
N LYS A 2 65.60 15.14 73.31
CA LYS A 2 65.64 13.79 73.91
C LYS A 2 65.26 12.75 72.83
N ILE A 3 65.90 11.58 72.85
CA ILE A 3 65.72 10.51 71.84
C ILE A 3 64.23 10.18 71.61
N THR A 4 63.43 10.21 72.68
CA THR A 4 61.98 9.98 72.67
C THR A 4 61.21 10.99 71.79
N GLN A 5 61.59 12.26 71.78
CA GLN A 5 60.93 13.29 70.96
C GLN A 5 61.24 13.11 69.47
N LYS A 6 62.48 12.71 69.14
CA LYS A 6 62.86 12.37 67.76
C LYS A 6 62.13 11.14 67.27
N LEU A 7 61.94 10.14 68.13
CA LEU A 7 61.19 8.92 67.81
C LEU A 7 59.73 9.23 67.50
N ILE A 8 59.06 10.07 68.32
CA ILE A 8 57.67 10.48 68.11
C ILE A 8 57.49 11.24 66.78
N LEU A 9 58.39 12.18 66.48
CA LEU A 9 58.38 12.92 65.21
C LEU A 9 58.59 11.98 64.01
N PHE A 10 59.52 11.03 64.12
CA PHE A 10 59.78 10.05 63.07
C PHE A 10 58.59 9.12 62.84
N THR A 11 57.94 8.64 63.91
CA THR A 11 56.73 7.83 63.79
C THR A 11 55.55 8.61 63.21
N GLY A 12 55.38 9.88 63.59
CA GLY A 12 54.35 10.76 63.01
C GLY A 12 54.56 10.99 61.51
N LEU A 13 55.82 11.20 61.10
CA LEU A 13 56.18 11.33 59.68
C LEU A 13 55.89 10.04 58.90
N LEU A 14 56.23 8.87 59.46
CA LEU A 14 55.93 7.58 58.83
C LEU A 14 54.43 7.31 58.67
N ILE A 15 53.62 7.64 59.67
CA ILE A 15 52.16 7.49 59.57
C ILE A 15 51.62 8.45 58.50
N SER A 16 52.09 9.71 58.49
CA SER A 16 51.64 10.69 57.50
C SER A 16 51.99 10.30 56.06
N SER A 17 53.17 9.72 55.81
CA SER A 17 53.56 9.25 54.48
C SER A 17 52.71 8.07 54.03
N GLN A 18 52.43 7.10 54.92
CA GLN A 18 51.52 6.00 54.62
C GLN A 18 50.11 6.47 54.29
N THR A 19 49.57 7.45 55.02
CA THR A 19 48.25 8.04 54.71
C THR A 19 48.23 8.76 53.36
N PHE A 20 49.32 9.46 53.00
CA PHE A 20 49.43 10.15 51.72
C PHE A 20 49.48 9.16 50.54
N TYR A 21 50.26 8.08 50.64
CA TYR A 21 50.31 7.05 49.60
C TYR A 21 48.99 6.29 49.45
N ALA A 22 48.31 5.98 50.56
CA ALA A 22 46.98 5.37 50.53
C ALA A 22 45.95 6.29 49.83
N GLN A 23 45.97 7.58 50.14
CA GLN A 23 45.10 8.57 49.49
C GLN A 23 45.42 8.74 48.01
N GLN A 24 46.69 8.75 47.62
CA GLN A 24 47.11 8.85 46.22
C GLN A 24 46.68 7.61 45.41
N ALA A 25 46.80 6.41 46.00
CA ALA A 25 46.33 5.17 45.39
C ALA A 25 44.80 5.15 45.22
N ALA A 26 44.05 5.63 46.22
CA ALA A 26 42.59 5.74 46.15
C ALA A 26 42.16 6.69 45.02
N LEU A 27 42.74 7.89 44.95
CA LEU A 27 42.46 8.87 43.90
C LEU A 27 42.81 8.34 42.50
N TYR A 28 43.89 7.57 42.36
CA TYR A 28 44.24 6.94 41.09
C TYR A 28 43.19 5.93 40.63
N ASN A 29 42.72 5.08 41.54
CA ASN A 29 41.68 4.08 41.23
C ASN A 29 40.34 4.75 40.90
N ASP A 30 39.94 5.77 41.68
CA ASP A 30 38.71 6.54 41.42
C ASP A 30 38.76 7.22 40.04
N ASN A 31 39.89 7.81 39.69
CA ASN A 31 40.08 8.44 38.37
C ASN A 31 40.01 7.41 37.23
N LYS A 32 40.60 6.22 37.41
CA LYS A 32 40.51 5.13 36.43
C LYS A 32 39.06 4.68 36.24
N ASP A 33 38.31 4.54 37.32
CA ASP A 33 36.90 4.16 37.27
C ASP A 33 36.03 5.24 36.60
N ILE A 34 36.30 6.51 36.87
CA ILE A 34 35.63 7.63 36.19
C ILE A 34 35.90 7.59 34.68
N ILE A 35 37.14 7.34 34.26
CA ILE A 35 37.51 7.24 32.84
C ILE A 35 36.76 6.09 32.18
N LEU A 36 36.75 4.91 32.80
CA LEU A 36 36.04 3.74 32.29
C LEU A 36 34.52 3.98 32.17
N LYS A 37 33.92 4.65 33.17
CA LYS A 37 32.50 5.02 33.12
C LYS A 37 32.22 6.01 32.00
N LYS A 38 33.06 7.03 31.81
CA LYS A 38 32.93 7.99 30.70
C LYS A 38 33.01 7.30 29.34
N GLU A 39 33.96 6.39 29.16
CA GLU A 39 34.12 5.66 27.91
C GLU A 39 32.90 4.79 27.60
N LYS A 40 32.33 4.10 28.60
CA LYS A 40 31.08 3.35 28.45
C LYS A 40 29.92 4.26 28.03
N VAL A 41 29.75 5.40 28.70
CA VAL A 41 28.69 6.37 28.37
C VAL A 41 28.85 6.91 26.95
N ILE A 42 30.07 7.23 26.52
CA ILE A 42 30.34 7.69 25.14
C ILE A 42 29.97 6.60 24.13
N ASN A 43 30.35 5.34 24.39
CA ASN A 43 30.02 4.23 23.51
C ASN A 43 28.51 3.97 23.42
N GLU A 44 27.80 4.04 24.56
CA GLU A 44 26.33 3.94 24.60
C GLU A 44 25.67 5.10 23.84
N GLN A 45 26.16 6.33 24.01
CA GLN A 45 25.65 7.49 23.28
C GLN A 45 25.84 7.34 21.77
N GLN A 46 27.01 6.89 21.31
CA GLN A 46 27.27 6.62 19.90
C GLN A 46 26.35 5.53 19.33
N LYS A 47 26.05 4.49 20.13
CA LYS A 47 25.13 3.44 19.74
C LYS A 47 23.69 3.98 19.61
N LEU A 48 23.23 4.75 20.58
CA LEU A 48 21.91 5.39 20.54
C LEU A 48 21.77 6.35 19.36
N GLU A 49 22.80 7.13 19.03
CA GLU A 49 22.79 8.00 17.85
C GLU A 49 22.65 7.22 16.54
N LYS A 50 23.29 6.06 16.43
CA LYS A 50 23.13 5.17 15.26
C LYS A 50 21.71 4.61 15.20
N GLU A 51 21.20 4.09 16.31
CA GLU A 51 19.83 3.56 16.40
C GLU A 51 18.78 4.63 16.04
N GLN A 52 18.96 5.88 16.50
CA GLN A 52 18.07 6.99 16.13
C GLN A 52 18.11 7.32 14.63
N LYS A 53 19.30 7.27 14.00
CA LYS A 53 19.43 7.47 12.55
C LYS A 53 18.71 6.36 11.80
N ASP A 54 18.93 5.11 12.17
CA ASP A 54 18.31 3.94 11.55
C ASP A 54 16.78 3.96 11.71
N LEU A 55 16.28 4.36 12.88
CA LEU A 55 14.85 4.53 13.14
C LEU A 55 14.25 5.63 12.24
N LYS A 56 14.95 6.76 12.09
CA LYS A 56 14.52 7.86 11.22
C LYS A 56 14.47 7.43 9.75
N GLU A 57 15.42 6.63 9.29
CA GLU A 57 15.40 6.10 7.93
C GLU A 57 14.26 5.10 7.73
N THR A 58 14.05 4.21 8.68
CA THR A 58 12.92 3.26 8.69
C THR A 58 11.58 3.99 8.61
N ASN A 59 11.40 5.04 9.42
CA ASN A 59 10.17 5.84 9.42
C ASN A 59 9.93 6.52 8.06
N LYS A 60 10.98 7.07 7.44
CA LYS A 60 10.86 7.65 6.08
C LYS A 60 10.46 6.60 5.03
N ARG A 61 10.98 5.38 5.14
CA ARG A 61 10.60 4.27 4.24
C ARG A 61 9.13 3.89 4.45
N LEU A 62 8.70 3.74 5.70
CA LEU A 62 7.30 3.46 6.04
C LEU A 62 6.34 4.56 5.53
N GLU A 63 6.69 5.84 5.68
CA GLU A 63 5.87 6.93 5.14
C GLU A 63 5.74 6.85 3.61
N LYS A 64 6.81 6.44 2.91
CA LYS A 64 6.79 6.25 1.46
C LYS A 64 5.89 5.07 1.09
N GLU A 65 6.05 3.93 1.75
CA GLU A 65 5.21 2.74 1.53
C GLU A 65 3.73 3.03 1.79
N GLN A 66 3.40 3.78 2.85
CA GLN A 66 2.02 4.19 3.13
C GLN A 66 1.44 5.07 2.00
N LYS A 67 2.24 5.99 1.44
CA LYS A 67 1.81 6.82 0.30
C LYS A 67 1.59 5.98 -0.95
N ASP A 68 2.47 5.04 -1.22
CA ASP A 68 2.36 4.16 -2.38
C ASP A 68 1.17 3.20 -2.24
N LEU A 69 0.92 2.66 -1.05
CA LEU A 69 -0.27 1.85 -0.74
C LEU A 69 -1.56 2.64 -0.95
N LYS A 70 -1.60 3.91 -0.51
CA LYS A 70 -2.77 4.79 -0.71
C LYS A 70 -3.03 5.07 -2.20
N LYS A 71 -1.99 5.18 -3.02
CA LYS A 71 -2.14 5.31 -4.48
C LYS A 71 -2.68 4.02 -5.09
N ALA A 72 -2.08 2.88 -4.74
CA ALA A 72 -2.54 1.57 -5.20
C ALA A 72 -4.02 1.31 -4.84
N GLN A 73 -4.45 1.69 -3.64
CA GLN A 73 -5.85 1.60 -3.23
C GLN A 73 -6.77 2.41 -4.14
N LYS A 74 -6.41 3.68 -4.43
CA LYS A 74 -7.18 4.52 -5.36
C LYS A 74 -7.24 3.93 -6.77
N ASP A 75 -6.16 3.35 -7.24
CA ASP A 75 -6.12 2.72 -8.57
C ASP A 75 -7.03 1.49 -8.63
N VAL A 76 -7.07 0.69 -7.56
CA VAL A 76 -8.01 -0.43 -7.43
C VAL A 76 -9.46 0.05 -7.42
N ASP A 77 -9.79 1.09 -6.66
CA ASP A 77 -11.15 1.62 -6.59
C ASP A 77 -11.61 2.17 -7.96
N ASN A 78 -10.74 2.92 -8.63
CA ASN A 78 -10.99 3.41 -10.00
C ASN A 78 -11.22 2.26 -11.00
N ARG A 79 -10.49 1.15 -10.86
CA ARG A 79 -10.66 -0.03 -11.73
C ARG A 79 -11.98 -0.72 -11.47
N LYS A 80 -12.37 -0.90 -10.20
CA LYS A 80 -13.69 -1.44 -9.83
C LYS A 80 -14.81 -0.61 -10.45
N GLU A 81 -14.77 0.71 -10.33
CA GLU A 81 -15.79 1.56 -10.95
C GLU A 81 -15.87 1.41 -12.48
N LYS A 82 -14.72 1.27 -13.17
CA LYS A 82 -14.69 1.03 -14.62
C LYS A 82 -15.30 -0.32 -14.98
N ILE A 83 -14.99 -1.36 -14.22
CA ILE A 83 -15.55 -2.70 -14.40
C ILE A 83 -17.06 -2.68 -14.19
N ASP A 84 -17.55 -2.06 -13.11
CA ASP A 84 -18.98 -1.94 -12.82
C ASP A 84 -19.74 -1.21 -13.94
N LYS A 85 -19.18 -0.11 -14.44
CA LYS A 85 -19.75 0.63 -15.58
C LYS A 85 -19.79 -0.23 -16.84
N ALA A 86 -18.72 -0.97 -17.13
CA ALA A 86 -18.66 -1.87 -18.28
C ALA A 86 -19.68 -3.01 -18.19
N GLN A 87 -19.82 -3.64 -17.01
CA GLN A 87 -20.82 -4.67 -16.75
C GLN A 87 -22.25 -4.16 -16.94
N LYS A 88 -22.58 -2.99 -16.38
CA LYS A 88 -23.90 -2.36 -16.57
C LYS A 88 -24.20 -2.08 -18.04
N ASN A 89 -23.19 -1.64 -18.81
CA ASN A 89 -23.35 -1.40 -20.24
C ASN A 89 -23.61 -2.69 -21.02
N VAL A 90 -22.89 -3.78 -20.72
CA VAL A 90 -23.12 -5.11 -21.28
C VAL A 90 -24.55 -5.58 -20.99
N GLU A 91 -25.00 -5.46 -19.73
CA GLU A 91 -26.34 -5.88 -19.33
C GLU A 91 -27.44 -5.06 -20.04
N LYS A 92 -27.24 -3.75 -20.17
CA LYS A 92 -28.18 -2.88 -20.90
C LYS A 92 -28.29 -3.29 -22.37
N THR A 93 -27.16 -3.53 -23.05
CA THR A 93 -27.17 -3.98 -24.45
C THR A 93 -27.84 -5.35 -24.60
N LYS A 94 -27.60 -6.30 -23.66
CA LYS A 94 -28.30 -7.61 -23.65
C LYS A 94 -29.81 -7.44 -23.55
N LYS A 95 -30.29 -6.55 -22.67
CA LYS A 95 -31.73 -6.23 -22.53
C LYS A 95 -32.32 -5.61 -23.79
N GLU A 96 -31.59 -4.72 -24.47
CA GLU A 96 -32.04 -4.12 -25.75
C GLU A 96 -32.13 -5.16 -26.88
N ILE A 97 -31.15 -6.07 -26.98
CA ILE A 97 -31.18 -7.19 -27.93
C ILE A 97 -32.41 -8.07 -27.70
N ALA A 98 -32.67 -8.47 -26.45
CA ALA A 98 -33.81 -9.33 -26.11
C ALA A 98 -35.15 -8.68 -26.53
N LYS A 99 -35.34 -7.38 -26.25
CA LYS A 99 -36.55 -6.64 -26.67
C LYS A 99 -36.72 -6.60 -28.20
N LYS A 100 -35.63 -6.41 -28.94
CA LYS A 100 -35.68 -6.39 -30.41
C LYS A 100 -35.95 -7.76 -31.00
N GLN A 101 -35.36 -8.81 -30.44
CA GLN A 101 -35.63 -10.19 -30.83
C GLN A 101 -37.11 -10.53 -30.64
N GLU A 102 -37.70 -10.19 -29.49
CA GLU A 102 -39.13 -10.41 -29.23
C GLU A 102 -40.03 -9.67 -30.25
N LYS A 103 -39.68 -8.41 -30.57
CA LYS A 103 -40.42 -7.63 -31.58
C LYS A 103 -40.30 -8.24 -32.98
N SER A 104 -39.10 -8.69 -33.37
CA SER A 104 -38.85 -9.36 -34.65
C SER A 104 -39.63 -10.68 -34.75
N GLU A 105 -39.66 -11.48 -33.68
CA GLU A 105 -40.45 -12.72 -33.63
C GLU A 105 -41.96 -12.47 -33.78
N LYS A 106 -42.50 -11.42 -33.15
CA LYS A 106 -43.91 -11.02 -33.32
C LYS A 106 -44.21 -10.66 -34.77
N LEU A 107 -43.35 -9.86 -35.41
CA LEU A 107 -43.49 -9.50 -36.83
C LEU A 107 -43.43 -10.74 -37.74
N LYS A 108 -42.49 -11.67 -37.48
CA LYS A 108 -42.39 -12.92 -38.25
C LYS A 108 -43.67 -13.76 -38.12
N LYS A 109 -44.21 -13.90 -36.90
CA LYS A 109 -45.47 -14.63 -36.67
C LYS A 109 -46.67 -13.99 -37.40
N GLU A 110 -46.73 -12.66 -37.47
CA GLU A 110 -47.75 -11.95 -38.24
C GLU A 110 -47.63 -12.19 -39.75
N ILE A 111 -46.40 -12.18 -40.28
CA ILE A 111 -46.11 -12.47 -41.70
C ILE A 111 -46.53 -13.91 -42.04
N THR A 112 -46.17 -14.90 -41.22
CA THR A 112 -46.48 -16.32 -41.49
C THR A 112 -47.98 -16.64 -41.44
N LYS A 113 -48.77 -15.89 -40.65
CA LYS A 113 -50.21 -16.12 -40.53
C LYS A 113 -51.04 -15.63 -41.74
N ASN A 114 -50.42 -15.09 -42.79
CA ASN A 114 -51.06 -14.65 -44.06
C ASN A 114 -52.31 -13.76 -43.88
N LYS A 115 -52.43 -13.01 -42.77
CA LYS A 115 -53.57 -12.13 -42.49
C LYS A 115 -53.49 -10.75 -43.14
N LEU A 116 -52.51 -10.53 -44.02
CA LEU A 116 -52.15 -9.22 -44.56
C LEU A 116 -52.32 -9.22 -46.08
N SER A 117 -52.80 -8.09 -46.64
CA SER A 117 -52.72 -7.85 -48.08
C SER A 117 -51.27 -7.83 -48.54
N GLU A 118 -51.02 -8.10 -49.81
CA GLU A 118 -49.68 -8.24 -50.40
C GLU A 118 -48.76 -7.05 -50.08
N GLU A 119 -49.29 -5.82 -50.19
CA GLU A 119 -48.58 -4.59 -49.84
C GLU A 119 -48.24 -4.48 -48.33
N LYS A 120 -49.15 -4.90 -47.45
CA LYS A 120 -48.92 -4.93 -46.00
C LYS A 120 -47.89 -5.99 -45.60
N LEU A 121 -47.87 -7.11 -46.33
CA LEU A 121 -46.95 -8.23 -46.13
C LEU A 121 -45.51 -7.83 -46.50
N GLN A 122 -45.32 -7.14 -47.62
CA GLN A 122 -44.03 -6.55 -48.01
C GLN A 122 -43.53 -5.54 -46.97
N LYS A 123 -44.39 -4.63 -46.50
CA LYS A 123 -44.04 -3.64 -45.47
C LYS A 123 -43.63 -4.30 -44.14
N ALA A 124 -44.32 -5.37 -43.73
CA ALA A 124 -43.97 -6.13 -42.54
C ALA A 124 -42.61 -6.84 -42.68
N GLN A 125 -42.31 -7.43 -43.85
CA GLN A 125 -41.02 -8.04 -44.14
C GLN A 125 -39.86 -7.03 -44.10
N ILE A 126 -40.05 -5.83 -44.66
CA ILE A 126 -39.05 -4.76 -44.59
C ILE A 126 -38.75 -4.39 -43.13
N LYS A 127 -39.79 -4.19 -42.31
CA LYS A 127 -39.63 -3.90 -40.87
C LYS A 127 -38.93 -5.03 -40.13
N ALA A 128 -39.27 -6.29 -40.42
CA ALA A 128 -38.63 -7.44 -39.79
C ALA A 128 -37.13 -7.50 -40.12
N LYS A 129 -36.74 -7.27 -41.38
CA LYS A 129 -35.34 -7.19 -41.80
C LYS A 129 -34.60 -6.00 -41.17
N GLN A 130 -35.26 -4.86 -41.01
CA GLN A 130 -34.68 -3.71 -40.31
C GLN A 130 -34.39 -4.02 -38.84
N GLU A 131 -35.32 -4.66 -38.13
CA GLU A 131 -35.12 -5.06 -36.72
C GLU A 131 -34.02 -6.15 -36.59
N GLU A 132 -33.91 -7.08 -37.54
CA GLU A 132 -32.79 -8.03 -37.60
C GLU A 132 -31.44 -7.32 -37.77
N LEU A 133 -31.35 -6.36 -38.71
CA LEU A 133 -30.13 -5.60 -38.93
C LEU A 133 -29.72 -4.81 -37.69
N GLU A 134 -30.67 -4.16 -37.01
CA GLU A 134 -30.39 -3.45 -35.76
C GLU A 134 -29.97 -4.41 -34.62
N THR A 135 -30.56 -5.60 -34.56
CA THR A 135 -30.15 -6.64 -33.61
C THR A 135 -28.71 -7.08 -33.86
N LEU A 136 -28.31 -7.31 -35.12
CA LEU A 136 -26.94 -7.64 -35.49
C LEU A 136 -25.95 -6.54 -35.12
N LYS A 137 -26.32 -5.26 -35.33
CA LYS A 137 -25.51 -4.11 -34.89
C LYS A 137 -25.30 -4.11 -33.37
N LEU A 138 -26.37 -4.37 -32.61
CA LEU A 138 -26.27 -4.47 -31.14
C LEU A 138 -25.44 -5.67 -30.69
N GLN A 139 -25.53 -6.83 -31.35
CA GLN A 139 -24.70 -8.00 -31.05
C GLN A 139 -23.22 -7.76 -31.33
N SER A 140 -22.89 -7.05 -32.42
CA SER A 140 -21.53 -6.60 -32.70
C SER A 140 -21.02 -5.67 -31.58
N LYS A 141 -21.84 -4.69 -31.18
CA LYS A 141 -21.53 -3.79 -30.06
C LYS A 141 -21.35 -4.56 -28.74
N LEU A 142 -22.20 -5.54 -28.46
CA LEU A 142 -22.12 -6.37 -27.26
C LEU A 142 -20.80 -7.15 -27.22
N THR A 143 -20.42 -7.77 -28.35
CA THR A 143 -19.14 -8.48 -28.49
C THR A 143 -17.96 -7.56 -28.18
N GLN A 144 -18.01 -6.31 -28.66
CA GLN A 144 -16.96 -5.33 -28.38
C GLN A 144 -16.93 -4.94 -26.89
N GLN A 145 -18.10 -4.70 -26.27
CA GLN A 145 -18.21 -4.40 -24.85
C GLN A 145 -17.70 -5.54 -23.96
N GLU A 146 -17.98 -6.80 -24.32
CA GLU A 146 -17.49 -7.97 -23.59
C GLU A 146 -15.96 -8.11 -23.73
N LYS A 147 -15.39 -7.82 -24.90
CA LYS A 147 -13.93 -7.75 -25.09
C LYS A 147 -13.30 -6.66 -24.23
N ASP A 148 -13.91 -5.48 -24.17
CA ASP A 148 -13.38 -4.36 -23.39
C ASP A 148 -13.51 -4.61 -21.88
N LEU A 149 -14.59 -5.28 -21.44
CA LEU A 149 -14.73 -5.76 -20.07
C LEU A 149 -13.67 -6.81 -19.72
N ASP A 150 -13.40 -7.79 -20.59
CA ASP A 150 -12.36 -8.80 -20.38
C ASP A 150 -10.97 -8.16 -20.25
N LYS A 151 -10.66 -7.17 -21.09
CA LYS A 151 -9.42 -6.38 -20.96
C LYS A 151 -9.37 -5.63 -19.63
N ALA A 152 -10.47 -5.03 -19.19
CA ALA A 152 -10.53 -4.30 -17.93
C ALA A 152 -10.33 -5.24 -16.72
N LEU A 153 -10.85 -6.48 -16.78
CA LEU A 153 -10.67 -7.50 -15.75
C LEU A 153 -9.23 -8.04 -15.69
N LYS A 154 -8.55 -8.11 -16.83
CA LYS A 154 -7.17 -8.62 -16.94
C LYS A 154 -6.09 -7.56 -16.73
N ALA A 155 -6.47 -6.28 -16.69
CA ALA A 155 -5.52 -5.20 -16.47
C ALA A 155 -4.89 -5.33 -15.06
N LYS A 156 -3.56 -5.53 -15.03
CA LYS A 156 -2.73 -5.61 -13.81
C LYS A 156 -2.40 -4.25 -13.26
#